data_AF-A0A549YFK6-F1
#
_entry.id   AF-A0A549YFK6-F1
#
_cell.length_a   1.000
_cell.length_b   1.000
_cell.length_c   1.000
_cell.angle_alpha   90.00
_cell.angle_beta   90.00
_cell.angle_gamma   90.00
#
_symmetry.space_group_name_H-M   'P 1'
#
loop_
_entity.id
_entity.type
_entity.pdbx_description
1 polymer ?
#
loop_
_entity_poly.entity_id
_entity_poly.type
_entity_poly.pdbx_seq_one_letter_code
_entity_poly.pdbx_strand_id
1 'polypeptide(L)' 'MKKLKLYIDFYREYIWYSLFVFINLHRFCHIFCKNLANAGTPIEVIKRLARHESIETMMIYIDSSYEERMEALRKM' A
#
# COMPACT_ATOMS: atom_id res chain seq x y z
N MET A 1 -40.95 -4.63 6.90
CA MET A 1 -40.00 -3.89 6.03
C MET A 1 -38.93 -3.07 6.78
N LYS A 2 -39.20 -2.42 7.92
CA LYS A 2 -38.20 -1.58 8.63
C LYS A 2 -36.92 -2.32 9.08
N LYS A 3 -37.03 -3.56 9.56
CA LYS A 3 -35.88 -4.39 9.98
C LYS A 3 -34.93 -4.74 8.82
N LEU A 4 -35.47 -4.99 7.62
CA LEU A 4 -34.67 -5.33 6.45
C LEU A 4 -33.85 -4.13 5.95
N LYS A 5 -34.45 -2.92 6.00
CA LYS A 5 -33.74 -1.68 5.65
C LYS A 5 -32.59 -1.39 6.62
N LEU A 6 -32.83 -1.52 7.92
CA LEU A 6 -31.80 -1.36 8.95
C LEU A 6 -30.64 -2.35 8.77
N TYR A 7 -30.94 -3.59 8.40
CA TYR A 7 -29.93 -4.62 8.14
C TYR A 7 -29.07 -4.31 6.90
N ILE A 8 -29.71 -3.84 5.82
CA ILE A 8 -29.01 -3.43 4.59
C ILE A 8 -28.14 -2.19 4.84
N ASP A 9 -28.65 -1.20 5.57
CA ASP A 9 -27.92 0.03 5.91
C ASP A 9 -26.67 -0.29 6.75
N PHE A 10 -26.81 -1.16 7.75
CA PHE A 10 -25.69 -1.65 8.57
C PHE A 10 -24.62 -2.36 7.73
N TYR A 11 -25.02 -3.28 6.84
CA TYR A 11 -24.06 -4.00 5.99
C TYR A 11 -23.33 -3.05 5.03
N ARG A 12 -24.01 -2.03 4.51
CA ARG A 12 -23.41 -1.03 3.63
C ARG A 12 -22.34 -0.22 4.37
N GLU A 13 -22.62 0.19 5.60
CA GLU A 13 -21.68 0.94 6.43
C GLU A 13 -20.47 0.08 6.85
N TYR A 14 -20.72 -1.18 7.22
CA TYR A 14 -19.66 -2.14 7.56
C TYR A 14 -18.70 -2.39 6.38
N ILE A 15 -19.24 -2.63 5.17
CA ILE A 15 -18.43 -2.82 3.96
C ILE A 15 -17.62 -1.56 3.66
N TRP A 16 -18.23 -0.38 3.78
CA TRP A 16 -17.55 0.88 3.54
C TRP A 16 -16.36 1.08 4.49
N TYR A 17 -16.57 0.83 5.79
CA TYR A 17 -15.51 0.94 6.79
C TYR A 17 -14.39 -0.08 6.55
N SER A 18 -14.74 -1.33 6.25
CA SER A 18 -13.76 -2.38 5.93
C SER A 18 -12.92 -2.03 4.70
N LEU A 19 -13.55 -1.51 3.64
CA LEU A 19 -12.86 -1.10 2.43
C LEU A 19 -11.95 0.12 2.68
N PHE A 20 -12.44 1.10 3.45
CA PHE A 20 -11.67 2.27 3.83
C PHE A 20 -10.40 1.88 4.62
N VAL A 21 -10.54 1.01 5.63
CA VAL A 21 -9.41 0.52 6.42
C VAL A 21 -8.42 -0.24 5.54
N PHE A 22 -8.91 -1.10 4.64
CA PHE A 22 -8.05 -1.86 3.73
C PHE A 22 -7.22 -0.96 2.80
N ILE A 23 -7.86 0.03 2.16
CA ILE A 23 -7.18 0.96 1.25
C ILE A 23 -6.10 1.76 2.00
N ASN A 24 -6.42 2.26 3.19
CA ASN A 24 -5.48 3.06 3.97
C ASN A 24 -4.30 2.23 4.49
N LEU A 25 -4.53 0.98 4.93
CA LEU A 25 -3.46 0.06 5.32
C LEU A 25 -2.53 -0.24 4.15
N HIS A 26 -3.09 -0.51 2.98
CA HIS A 26 -2.29 -0.76 1.78
C HIS A 26 -1.44 0.46 1.40
N ARG A 27 -2.02 1.66 1.47
CA ARG A 27 -1.31 2.92 1.23
C ARG A 27 -0.20 3.16 2.24
N PHE A 28 -0.43 2.83 3.51
CA PHE A 28 0.58 2.93 4.55
C PHE A 28 1.77 2.01 4.26
N CYS A 29 1.52 0.75 3.88
CA CYS A 29 2.58 -0.18 3.48
C CYS A 29 3.41 0.35 2.31
N HIS A 30 2.77 0.97 1.30
CA HIS A 30 3.49 1.68 0.22
C HIS A 30 4.39 2.79 0.74
N ILE A 31 3.86 3.70 1.54
CA ILE A 31 4.62 4.85 2.02
C ILE A 31 5.79 4.38 2.91
N PHE A 32 5.55 3.40 3.79
CA PHE A 32 6.56 2.83 4.66
C PHE A 32 7.73 2.21 3.88
N CYS A 33 7.44 1.30 2.95
CA CYS A 33 8.46 0.63 2.15
C CYS A 33 9.22 1.61 1.23
N LYS A 34 8.50 2.56 0.61
CA LYS A 34 9.11 3.58 -0.25
C LYS A 34 10.05 4.50 0.51
N ASN A 35 9.67 4.94 1.72
CA ASN A 35 10.53 5.78 2.55
C ASN A 35 11.81 5.06 2.97
N LEU A 36 11.72 3.77 3.33
CA LEU A 36 12.91 2.99 3.67
C LEU A 36 13.83 2.78 2.47
N ALA A 37 13.27 2.53 1.28
CA ALA A 37 14.05 2.42 0.04
C ALA A 37 14.74 3.75 -0.29
N ASN A 38 14.02 4.87 -0.18
CA ASN A 38 14.58 6.21 -0.40
C ASN A 38 15.68 6.58 0.62
N ALA A 39 15.62 6.04 1.83
CA ALA A 39 16.68 6.17 2.84
C ALA A 39 17.90 5.27 2.56
N GLY A 40 17.90 4.49 1.47
CA GLY A 40 18.99 3.58 1.12
C GLY A 40 18.97 2.25 1.89
N THR A 41 17.85 1.89 2.52
CA THR A 41 17.75 0.61 3.23
C THR A 41 17.77 -0.55 2.24
N PRO A 42 18.58 -1.61 2.45
CA PRO A 42 18.60 -2.77 1.56
C PRO A 42 17.23 -3.45 1.42
N ILE A 43 16.87 -3.84 0.21
CA ILE A 43 15.54 -4.37 -0.10
C ILE A 43 15.21 -5.64 0.70
N GLU A 44 16.20 -6.47 1.02
CA GLU A 44 16.05 -7.67 1.84
C GLU A 44 15.65 -7.35 3.29
N VAL A 45 16.15 -6.24 3.83
CA VAL A 45 15.80 -5.77 5.17
C VAL A 45 14.37 -5.27 5.18
N ILE A 46 14.01 -4.43 4.21
CA ILE A 46 12.65 -3.90 4.09
C ILE A 46 11.66 -5.07 3.85
N LYS A 47 12.02 -6.09 3.04
CA LYS A 47 11.20 -7.30 2.83
C LYS A 47 10.88 -8.00 4.15
N ARG A 48 11.90 -8.18 5.00
CA ARG A 48 11.74 -8.79 6.33
C ARG A 48 10.84 -7.95 7.25
N LEU A 49 10.98 -6.64 7.22
CA LEU A 49 10.17 -5.72 8.03
C LEU A 49 8.71 -5.71 7.59
N ALA A 50 8.46 -5.68 6.28
CA ALA A 50 7.14 -5.70 5.68
C ALA A 50 6.52 -7.11 5.60
N ARG A 51 7.26 -8.15 6.02
CA ARG A 51 6.84 -9.56 6.04
C ARG A 51 6.39 -10.10 4.67
N HIS A 52 7.05 -9.66 3.60
CA HIS A 52 6.83 -10.23 2.28
C HIS A 52 7.59 -11.55 2.12
N GLU A 53 6.93 -12.53 1.49
CA GLU A 53 7.54 -13.83 1.22
C GLU A 53 8.66 -13.70 0.18
N SER A 54 8.44 -12.90 -0.86
CA SER A 54 9.34 -12.74 -1.99
C SER A 54 9.69 -11.26 -2.26
N ILE A 55 10.86 -11.01 -2.87
CA ILE A 55 11.27 -9.64 -3.22
C ILE A 55 10.36 -9.11 -4.35
N GLU A 56 9.92 -9.98 -5.26
CA GLU A 56 9.05 -9.64 -6.38
C GLU A 56 7.71 -9.05 -5.89
N THR A 57 7.10 -9.65 -4.85
CA THR A 57 5.85 -9.11 -4.26
C THR A 57 6.06 -7.77 -3.56
N MET A 58 7.30 -7.48 -3.16
CA MET A 58 7.66 -6.27 -2.47
C MET A 58 7.95 -5.11 -3.42
N MET A 59 8.43 -5.42 -4.64
CA MET A 59 8.74 -4.42 -5.68
C MET A 59 7.56 -3.52 -6.04
N ILE A 60 6.32 -3.99 -5.87
CA ILE A 60 5.11 -3.18 -6.06
C ILE A 60 5.12 -1.91 -5.20
N TYR A 61 5.78 -1.94 -4.05
CA TYR A 61 5.84 -0.84 -3.09
C TYR A 61 6.98 0.15 -3.37
N ILE A 62 7.97 -0.24 -4.15
CA ILE A 62 9.18 0.54 -4.44
C ILE A 62 9.12 1.13 -5.85
N ASP A 63 8.05 0.88 -6.59
CA ASP A 63 7.96 1.27 -7.99
C ASP A 63 8.15 2.78 -8.17
N SER A 64 9.09 3.11 -9.04
CA SER A 64 9.52 4.48 -9.29
C SER A 64 8.40 5.27 -9.99
N SER A 65 8.09 6.45 -9.47
CA SER A 65 7.15 7.35 -10.13
C SER A 65 7.68 7.74 -11.52
N TYR A 66 6.80 8.23 -12.38
CA TYR A 66 7.21 8.72 -13.69
C TYR A 66 8.28 9.82 -13.56
N GLU A 67 8.12 10.72 -12.60
CA GLU A 67 9.04 11.82 -12.31
C GLU A 67 10.40 11.30 -11.80
N GLU A 68 10.40 10.31 -10.90
CA GLU A 68 11.64 9.68 -10.40
C GLU A 68 12.41 9.00 -11.54
N ARG A 69 11.70 8.33 -12.46
CA ARG A 69 12.30 7.73 -13.66
C ARG A 69 12.88 8.78 -14.61
N MET A 70 12.16 9.87 -14.85
CA MET A 70 12.62 10.95 -15.72
C MET A 70 13.81 11.70 -15.13
N GLU A 71 13.86 11.87 -13.81
CA GLU A 71 15.00 12.48 -13.13
C GLU A 71 16.24 11.58 -13.16
N ALA A 72 16.08 10.26 -12.99
CA ALA A 72 17.17 9.32 -13.13
C ALA A 72 17.77 9.34 -14.55
N LEU A 73 16.91 9.39 -15.58
CA LEU A 73 17.35 9.52 -16.98
C LEU A 73 18.11 10.83 -17.25
N ARG A 74 17.77 11.93 -16.55
CA ARG A 74 18.48 13.21 -16.68
C ARG A 74 19.84 13.23 -16.00
N LYS A 75 20.07 12.33 -15.04
CA LYS A 75 21.32 12.23 -14.25
C LYS A 75 22.32 11.20 -14.81
N MET A 76 21.92 10.41 -15.80
CA MET A 76 22.80 9.55 -16.59
C MET A 76 23.53 10.37 -17.65
#